data_AF-A0A8J3J3P0-F1
#
_entry.id   AF-A0A8J3J3P0-F1
#
_cell.length_a   1.000
_cell.length_b   1.000
_cell.length_c   1.000
_cell.angle_alpha   90.00
_cell.angle_beta   90.00
_cell.angle_gamma   90.00
#
_symmetry.space_group_name_H-M   'P 1'
#
loop_
_entity.id
_entity.type
_entity.pdbx_description
1 polymer ?
#
loop_
_entity_poly.entity_id
_entity_poly.type
_entity_poly.pdbx_seq_one_letter_code
_entity_poly.pdbx_strand_id
1 'polypeptide(L)'
;MAEDESGDRGGALPHRYLRDPRELRAIAHPLRVRILEELFLDGALTASQLSERVGESPANCSWHLRQLQKYGYVEEAGGGTGRQRPWKPVLEQRSWGERAEGEVAAARETMADQTYQREFDEHTAYQRRKESEPQDWYDAAFFDQSFLWVTPEELRELSDEIVALITRRVRGGERFTDPSTRPDGARPVRFVAWGIPARPWSEDRP
;
A
#
# COMPACT_ATOMS: atom_id res chain seq x y z
N MET A 1 16.09 -4.87 33.31
CA MET A 1 15.65 -6.11 32.65
C MET A 1 14.26 -5.84 32.13
N ALA A 2 14.14 -5.38 30.89
CA ALA A 2 12.87 -5.29 30.21
C ALA A 2 12.75 -6.59 29.41
N GLU A 3 11.73 -7.37 29.74
CA GLU A 3 11.49 -8.70 29.19
C GLU A 3 11.14 -8.60 27.71
N ASP A 4 11.80 -9.47 26.97
CA ASP A 4 11.65 -9.72 25.56
C ASP A 4 10.32 -10.43 25.33
N GLU A 5 9.25 -9.67 25.06
CA GLU A 5 8.02 -10.21 24.45
C GLU A 5 8.23 -10.39 22.94
N SER A 6 9.20 -11.23 22.58
CA SER A 6 9.35 -11.80 21.24
C SER A 6 8.34 -12.94 21.07
N GLY A 7 7.05 -12.59 21.12
CA GLY A 7 5.99 -13.46 20.65
C GLY A 7 6.15 -13.67 19.15
N ASP A 8 6.41 -14.91 18.75
CA ASP A 8 6.46 -15.38 17.36
C ASP A 8 5.23 -14.91 16.58
N ARG A 9 5.39 -13.81 15.82
CA ARG A 9 4.40 -13.31 14.84
C ARG A 9 4.69 -13.91 13.46
N GLY A 10 4.88 -15.23 13.38
CA GLY A 10 5.11 -15.97 12.14
C GLY A 10 4.01 -15.71 11.10
N GLY A 11 4.18 -14.67 10.27
CA GLY A 11 3.23 -14.26 9.23
C GLY A 11 2.98 -12.76 9.10
N ALA A 12 3.42 -11.93 10.04
CA ALA A 12 3.35 -10.48 9.90
C ALA A 12 4.50 -9.97 9.02
N LEU A 13 4.21 -9.09 8.06
CA LEU A 13 5.25 -8.41 7.30
C LEU A 13 6.13 -7.59 8.26
N PRO A 14 7.43 -7.41 7.95
CA PRO A 14 8.30 -6.51 8.72
C PRO A 14 7.63 -5.13 8.85
N HIS A 15 7.66 -4.54 10.04
CA HIS A 15 7.09 -3.23 10.28
C HIS A 15 8.19 -2.18 10.36
N ARG A 16 8.16 -1.20 9.45
CA ARG A 16 9.11 -0.09 9.38
C ARG A 16 8.43 1.22 9.78
N TYR A 17 9.00 1.86 10.80
CA TYR A 17 8.57 3.20 11.22
C TYR A 17 9.42 4.26 10.51
N LEU A 18 8.82 5.01 9.59
CA LEU A 18 9.48 6.04 8.78
C LEU A 18 9.71 7.29 9.64
N ARG A 19 10.99 7.60 9.92
CA ARG A 19 11.41 8.77 10.71
C ARG A 19 12.09 9.85 9.88
N ASP A 20 12.64 9.48 8.72
CA ASP A 20 13.38 10.42 7.85
C ASP A 20 12.43 11.06 6.82
N PRO A 21 12.28 12.38 6.78
CA PRO A 21 11.52 13.06 5.72
C PRO A 21 11.98 12.71 4.31
N ARG A 22 13.24 12.33 4.11
CA ARG A 22 13.76 11.91 2.80
C ARG A 22 13.17 10.58 2.35
N GLU A 23 12.91 9.66 3.28
CA GLU A 23 12.23 8.39 2.99
C GLU A 23 10.78 8.63 2.57
N LEU A 24 10.07 9.52 3.26
CA LEU A 24 8.69 9.90 2.89
C LEU A 24 8.65 10.60 1.52
N ARG A 25 9.54 11.57 1.30
CA ARG A 25 9.65 12.25 0.00
C ARG A 25 10.01 11.30 -1.14
N ALA A 26 10.71 10.21 -0.86
CA ALA A 26 11.06 9.20 -1.85
C ALA A 26 9.84 8.44 -2.39
N ILE A 27 8.70 8.40 -1.68
CA ILE A 27 7.46 7.82 -2.19
C ILE A 27 6.41 8.87 -2.58
N ALA A 28 6.51 10.10 -2.07
CA ALA A 28 5.58 11.21 -2.38
C ALA A 28 5.61 11.70 -3.85
N HIS A 29 6.34 11.05 -4.76
CA HIS A 29 6.30 11.39 -6.18
C HIS A 29 5.27 10.51 -6.90
N PRO A 30 4.31 11.07 -7.65
CA PRO A 30 3.23 10.31 -8.28
C PRO A 30 3.71 9.12 -9.12
N LEU A 31 4.76 9.32 -9.94
CA LEU A 31 5.33 8.23 -10.74
C LEU A 31 5.91 7.08 -9.89
N ARG A 32 6.45 7.37 -8.71
CA ARG A 32 7.00 6.31 -7.83
C ARG A 32 5.90 5.49 -7.18
N VAL A 33 4.78 6.12 -6.84
CA VAL A 33 3.56 5.42 -6.38
C VAL A 33 3.05 4.49 -7.48
N ARG A 34 2.93 4.99 -8.72
CA ARG A 34 2.51 4.18 -9.87
C ARG A 34 3.47 3.02 -10.15
N ILE A 35 4.79 3.25 -10.12
CA ILE A 35 5.78 2.19 -10.28
C ILE A 35 5.63 1.12 -9.21
N LEU A 36 5.51 1.51 -7.93
CA LEU A 36 5.34 0.57 -6.83
C LEU A 36 4.08 -0.26 -7.00
N GLU A 37 2.98 0.37 -7.42
CA GLU A 37 1.73 -0.33 -7.68
C GLU A 37 1.86 -1.36 -8.80
N GLU A 38 2.43 -1.02 -9.96
CA GLU A 38 2.63 -2.00 -11.05
C GLU A 38 3.45 -3.20 -10.54
N LEU A 39 4.44 -2.95 -9.69
CA LEU A 39 5.24 -4.00 -9.05
C LEU A 39 4.42 -4.85 -8.06
N PHE A 40 3.43 -4.28 -7.38
CA PHE A 40 2.52 -5.04 -6.50
C PHE A 40 1.48 -5.84 -7.29
N LEU A 41 0.98 -5.29 -8.41
CA LEU A 41 -0.06 -5.90 -9.24
C LEU A 41 0.51 -7.03 -10.10
N ASP A 42 1.64 -6.79 -10.78
CA ASP A 42 2.19 -7.69 -11.78
C ASP A 42 3.44 -8.45 -11.30
N GLY A 43 3.95 -8.15 -10.12
CA GLY A 43 5.17 -8.76 -9.59
C GLY A 43 6.43 -8.13 -10.19
N ALA A 44 7.49 -8.93 -10.33
CA ALA A 44 8.79 -8.39 -10.72
C ALA A 44 8.82 -7.89 -12.18
N LEU A 45 9.17 -6.61 -12.38
CA LEU A 45 9.21 -5.97 -13.70
C LEU A 45 10.54 -5.25 -13.96
N THR A 46 10.95 -5.21 -15.23
CA THR A 46 12.07 -4.38 -15.69
C THR A 46 11.67 -2.92 -15.87
N ALA A 47 12.65 -2.02 -15.92
CA ALA A 47 12.40 -0.60 -16.18
C ALA A 47 11.72 -0.35 -17.55
N SER A 48 11.99 -1.19 -18.55
CA SER A 48 11.32 -1.10 -19.86
C SER A 48 9.84 -1.47 -19.79
N GLN A 49 9.51 -2.58 -19.12
CA GLN A 49 8.11 -3.00 -18.93
C GLN A 49 7.33 -1.96 -18.12
N LEU A 50 7.92 -1.44 -17.05
CA LEU A 50 7.32 -0.36 -16.26
C LEU A 50 7.05 0.89 -17.11
N SER A 51 7.97 1.24 -18.00
CA SER A 51 7.85 2.43 -18.83
C SER A 51 6.64 2.38 -19.78
N GLU A 52 6.34 1.21 -20.34
CA GLU A 52 5.17 0.99 -21.19
C GLU A 52 3.87 1.13 -20.39
N ARG A 53 3.86 0.60 -19.16
CA ARG A 53 2.69 0.61 -18.27
C ARG A 53 2.38 1.99 -17.71
N VAL A 54 3.42 2.72 -17.31
CA VAL A 54 3.25 4.03 -16.68
C VAL A 54 3.26 5.20 -17.68
N GLY A 55 3.55 4.94 -18.96
CA GLY A 55 3.57 5.94 -20.03
C GLY A 55 4.78 6.87 -19.96
N GLU A 56 5.95 6.33 -19.63
CA GLU A 56 7.20 7.07 -19.38
C GLU A 56 8.35 6.50 -20.20
N SER A 57 9.55 7.10 -20.10
CA SER A 57 10.76 6.50 -20.71
C SER A 57 11.42 5.45 -19.81
N PRO A 58 12.08 4.41 -20.37
CA PRO A 58 12.85 3.44 -19.59
C PRO A 58 13.96 4.09 -18.74
N ALA A 59 14.56 5.17 -19.25
CA ALA A 59 15.59 5.93 -18.54
C ALA A 59 15.02 6.63 -17.30
N ASN A 60 13.84 7.24 -17.43
CA ASN A 60 13.15 7.88 -16.31
C ASN A 60 12.73 6.84 -15.25
N CYS A 61 12.12 5.73 -15.68
CA CYS A 61 11.76 4.62 -14.78
C CYS A 61 12.98 4.07 -14.04
N SER A 62 14.11 3.88 -14.73
CA SER A 62 15.37 3.42 -14.12
C SER A 62 15.88 4.38 -13.04
N TRP A 63 15.75 5.70 -13.26
CA TRP A 63 16.13 6.70 -12.26
C TRP A 63 15.24 6.60 -11.02
N HIS A 64 13.93 6.53 -11.20
CA HIS A 64 12.97 6.40 -10.10
C HIS A 64 13.15 5.10 -9.31
N LEU A 65 13.41 3.96 -9.96
CA LEU A 65 13.69 2.68 -9.32
C LEU A 65 14.95 2.74 -8.44
N ARG A 66 16.02 3.40 -8.91
CA ARG A 66 17.22 3.61 -8.08
C ARG A 66 16.95 4.50 -6.87
N GLN A 67 16.11 5.54 -7.01
CA GLN A 67 15.69 6.34 -5.86
C GLN A 67 14.88 5.49 -4.87
N LEU A 68 13.94 4.68 -5.35
CA LEU A 68 13.16 3.77 -4.50
C LEU A 68 14.07 2.75 -3.79
N GLN A 69 15.05 2.18 -4.50
CA GLN A 69 16.02 1.23 -3.94
C GLN A 69 16.88 1.88 -2.87
N LYS A 70 17.36 3.11 -3.09
CA LYS A 70 18.17 3.87 -2.13
C LYS A 70 17.50 3.98 -0.76
N TYR A 71 16.16 4.06 -0.73
CA TYR A 71 15.39 4.16 0.51
C TYR A 71 14.70 2.84 0.92
N GLY A 72 15.01 1.73 0.23
CA GLY A 72 14.53 0.38 0.60
C GLY A 72 13.09 0.06 0.21
N TYR A 73 12.51 0.76 -0.78
CA TYR A 73 11.15 0.49 -1.24
C TYR A 73 11.07 -0.63 -2.30
N VAL A 74 12.15 -0.82 -3.06
CA VAL A 74 12.28 -1.87 -4.06
C VAL A 74 13.65 -2.50 -3.97
N GLU A 75 13.76 -3.74 -4.43
CA GLU A 75 15.01 -4.46 -4.56
C GLU A 75 15.08 -5.21 -5.89
N GLU A 76 16.26 -5.70 -6.25
CA GLU A 76 16.44 -6.50 -7.46
C GLU A 76 15.82 -7.88 -7.25
N ALA A 77 15.02 -8.34 -8.22
CA ALA A 77 14.43 -9.67 -8.15
C ALA A 77 15.40 -10.80 -8.58
N GLY A 78 16.60 -10.44 -9.06
CA GLY A 78 17.56 -11.39 -9.66
C GLY A 78 17.23 -11.72 -11.12
N GLY A 79 18.01 -12.60 -11.75
CA GLY A 79 17.70 -13.12 -13.09
C GLY A 79 17.97 -12.19 -14.28
N GLY A 80 18.54 -10.99 -14.09
CA GLY A 80 18.87 -10.07 -15.18
C GLY A 80 19.88 -8.98 -14.81
N THR A 81 20.47 -8.33 -15.82
CA THR A 81 21.46 -7.25 -15.63
C THR A 81 21.14 -6.01 -16.47
N GLY A 82 21.66 -4.86 -16.05
CA GLY A 82 21.51 -3.60 -16.79
C GLY A 82 20.05 -3.22 -17.05
N ARG A 83 19.68 -3.07 -18.33
CA ARG A 83 18.31 -2.72 -18.76
C ARG A 83 17.30 -3.86 -18.59
N GLN A 84 17.77 -5.10 -18.51
CA GLN A 84 16.95 -6.30 -18.33
C GLN A 84 16.84 -6.71 -16.86
N ARG A 85 17.28 -5.86 -15.93
CA ARG A 85 17.20 -6.10 -14.49
C ARG A 85 15.75 -5.95 -14.00
N PRO A 86 15.12 -7.01 -13.49
CA PRO A 86 13.81 -6.92 -12.88
C PRO A 86 13.90 -6.43 -11.44
N TRP A 87 12.87 -5.68 -11.04
CA TRP A 87 12.71 -5.07 -9.74
C TRP A 87 11.46 -5.63 -9.09
N LYS A 88 11.47 -5.78 -7.77
CA LYS A 88 10.30 -6.18 -6.99
C LYS A 88 10.13 -5.25 -5.78
N PRO A 89 8.91 -5.11 -5.24
CA PRO A 89 8.70 -4.27 -4.07
C PRO A 89 9.24 -4.97 -2.82
N VAL A 90 9.73 -4.19 -1.86
CA VAL A 90 10.02 -4.69 -0.51
C VAL A 90 8.70 -4.75 0.27
N LEU A 91 8.32 -5.95 0.68
CA LEU A 91 7.10 -6.21 1.45
C LEU A 91 7.33 -5.87 2.92
N GLU A 92 6.79 -4.73 3.34
CA GLU A 92 6.84 -4.27 4.74
C GLU A 92 5.57 -3.45 5.05
N GLN A 93 5.09 -3.55 6.28
CA GLN A 93 4.13 -2.59 6.81
C GLN A 93 4.88 -1.31 7.14
N ARG A 94 4.34 -0.17 6.73
CA ARG A 94 4.95 1.14 6.97
C ARG A 94 4.01 1.98 7.82
N SER A 95 4.57 2.59 8.85
CA SER A 95 3.88 3.62 9.62
C SER A 95 4.77 4.83 9.81
N TRP A 96 4.15 5.94 10.11
CA TRP A 96 4.79 7.22 10.39
C TRP A 96 3.99 7.91 11.49
N GLY A 97 4.68 8.60 12.39
CA GLY A 97 4.04 9.21 13.54
C GLY A 97 3.06 10.33 13.17
N GLU A 98 1.97 10.43 13.95
CA GLU A 98 0.98 11.51 13.82
C GLU A 98 1.58 12.90 14.09
N ARG A 99 2.67 12.94 14.88
CA ARG A 99 3.35 14.17 15.31
C ARG A 99 4.59 14.48 14.48
N ALA A 100 4.46 14.37 13.16
CA ALA A 100 5.46 14.91 12.24
C ALA A 100 5.41 16.45 12.29
N GLU A 101 6.56 17.11 12.38
CA GLU A 101 6.67 18.56 12.36
C GLU A 101 7.42 19.05 11.10
N GLY A 102 7.18 20.30 10.70
CA GLY A 102 7.87 20.94 9.59
C GLY A 102 7.70 20.21 8.25
N GLU A 103 8.79 20.04 7.50
CA GLU A 103 8.76 19.44 6.16
C GLU A 103 8.25 17.98 6.14
N VAL A 104 8.36 17.24 7.25
CA VAL A 104 7.84 15.88 7.38
C VAL A 104 6.32 15.89 7.34
N ALA A 105 5.68 16.86 8.01
CA ALA A 105 4.23 17.02 8.06
C ALA A 105 3.65 17.34 6.67
N ALA A 106 4.26 18.30 5.97
CA ALA A 106 3.81 18.70 4.64
C ALA A 106 3.97 17.58 3.60
N ALA A 107 5.08 16.83 3.65
CA ALA A 107 5.29 15.67 2.79
C ALA A 107 4.28 14.55 3.07
N ARG A 108 3.94 14.32 4.35
CA ARG A 108 2.92 13.35 4.77
C ARG A 108 1.53 13.73 4.27
N GLU A 109 1.14 14.98 4.45
CA GLU A 109 -0.17 15.49 4.01
C GLU A 109 -0.33 15.36 2.50
N THR A 110 0.65 15.86 1.74
CA THR A 110 0.65 15.74 0.27
C THR A 110 0.55 14.28 -0.18
N MET A 111 1.26 13.38 0.49
CA MET A 111 1.23 11.95 0.16
C MET A 111 -0.11 11.30 0.51
N ALA A 112 -0.67 11.63 1.67
CA ALA A 112 -1.97 11.13 2.11
C ALA A 112 -3.06 11.57 1.13
N ASP A 113 -3.11 12.85 0.79
CA ASP A 113 -4.09 13.40 -0.16
C ASP A 113 -3.99 12.74 -1.53
N GLN A 114 -2.77 12.57 -2.06
CA GLN A 114 -2.55 11.89 -3.34
C GLN A 114 -3.02 10.43 -3.30
N THR A 115 -2.74 9.73 -2.20
CA THR A 115 -3.15 8.33 -2.03
C THR A 115 -4.66 8.24 -1.96
N TYR A 116 -5.29 9.06 -1.13
CA TYR A 116 -6.74 9.09 -0.93
C TYR A 116 -7.49 9.47 -2.20
N GLN A 117 -7.06 10.53 -2.89
CA GLN A 117 -7.67 10.94 -4.14
C GLN A 117 -7.58 9.82 -5.17
N ARG A 118 -6.44 9.12 -5.23
CA ARG A 118 -6.26 8.01 -6.14
C ARG A 118 -7.17 6.82 -5.84
N GLU A 119 -7.30 6.42 -4.57
CA GLU A 119 -8.23 5.35 -4.20
C GLU A 119 -9.68 5.72 -4.55
N PHE A 120 -10.04 6.99 -4.37
CA PHE A 120 -11.36 7.51 -4.73
C PHE A 120 -11.59 7.51 -6.24
N ASP A 121 -10.58 7.89 -7.02
CA ASP A 121 -10.63 7.87 -8.49
C ASP A 121 -10.77 6.44 -9.03
N GLU A 122 -10.01 5.47 -8.49
CA GLU A 122 -10.09 4.05 -8.87
C GLU A 122 -11.45 3.44 -8.51
N HIS A 123 -11.98 3.76 -7.32
CA HIS A 123 -13.33 3.37 -6.92
C HIS A 123 -14.38 3.97 -7.87
N THR A 124 -14.26 5.25 -8.22
CA THR A 124 -15.18 5.90 -9.18
C THR A 124 -15.08 5.27 -10.56
N ALA A 125 -13.87 4.94 -11.03
CA ALA A 125 -13.65 4.23 -12.28
C ALA A 125 -14.26 2.82 -12.26
N TYR A 126 -14.16 2.10 -11.13
CA TYR A 126 -14.82 0.81 -10.94
C TYR A 126 -16.34 0.95 -11.02
N GLN A 127 -16.92 1.90 -10.30
CA GLN A 127 -18.37 2.13 -10.31
C GLN A 127 -18.93 2.42 -11.71
N ARG A 128 -18.13 3.04 -12.59
CA ARG A 128 -18.50 3.28 -14.00
C ARG A 128 -18.41 2.04 -14.89
N ARG A 129 -17.50 1.10 -14.60
CA ARG A 129 -17.29 -0.11 -15.41
C ARG A 129 -17.93 -1.38 -14.84
N LYS A 130 -18.44 -1.35 -13.59
CA LYS A 130 -18.85 -2.56 -12.85
C LYS A 130 -19.85 -3.44 -13.61
N GLU A 131 -20.77 -2.87 -14.37
CA GLU A 131 -21.77 -3.63 -15.15
C GLU A 131 -21.16 -4.47 -16.29
N SER A 132 -19.91 -4.19 -16.67
CA SER A 132 -19.14 -4.96 -17.65
C SER A 132 -18.23 -6.01 -17.02
N GLU A 133 -18.14 -6.07 -15.69
CA GLU A 133 -17.35 -7.09 -15.01
C GLU A 133 -18.04 -8.46 -15.11
N PRO A 134 -17.26 -9.56 -15.15
CA PRO A 134 -17.80 -10.91 -14.99
C PRO A 134 -18.69 -11.03 -13.74
N GLN A 135 -19.77 -11.81 -13.84
CA GLN A 135 -20.81 -11.90 -12.81
C GLN A 135 -20.26 -12.27 -11.43
N ASP A 136 -19.33 -13.21 -11.37
CA ASP A 136 -18.67 -13.64 -10.14
C ASP A 136 -17.92 -12.49 -9.44
N TRP A 137 -17.29 -11.59 -10.20
CA TRP A 137 -16.62 -10.40 -9.68
C TRP A 137 -17.57 -9.26 -9.33
N TYR A 138 -18.66 -9.12 -10.09
CA TYR A 138 -19.73 -8.18 -9.77
C TYR A 138 -20.37 -8.51 -8.41
N ASP A 139 -20.70 -9.79 -8.19
CA ASP A 139 -21.35 -10.27 -6.97
C ASP A 139 -20.40 -10.29 -5.75
N ALA A 140 -19.10 -10.51 -5.99
CA ALA A 140 -18.09 -10.53 -4.91
C ALA A 140 -17.66 -9.14 -4.44
N ALA A 141 -17.76 -8.11 -5.29
CA ALA A 141 -17.40 -6.74 -4.91
C ALA A 141 -18.39 -6.19 -3.89
N PHE A 142 -17.89 -5.55 -2.83
CA PHE A 142 -18.71 -5.03 -1.74
C PHE A 142 -18.33 -3.60 -1.36
N PHE A 143 -19.30 -2.89 -0.80
CA PHE A 143 -19.13 -1.60 -0.14
C PHE A 143 -19.94 -1.64 1.16
N ASP A 144 -19.31 -1.35 2.28
CA ASP A 144 -19.98 -1.22 3.58
C ASP A 144 -19.68 0.16 4.17
N GLN A 145 -20.71 0.79 4.73
CA GLN A 145 -20.57 2.02 5.50
C GLN A 145 -21.34 1.87 6.82
N SER A 146 -20.60 1.97 7.92
CA SER A 146 -21.12 1.78 9.26
C SER A 146 -20.77 2.98 10.16
N PHE A 147 -21.69 3.37 11.05
CA PHE A 147 -21.42 4.32 12.13
C PHE A 147 -21.32 3.54 13.44
N LEU A 148 -20.19 3.69 14.14
CA LEU A 148 -19.89 2.97 15.36
C LEU A 148 -19.74 3.95 16.53
N TRP A 149 -20.20 3.54 17.71
CA TRP A 149 -19.93 4.22 18.98
C TRP A 149 -18.87 3.40 19.69
N VAL A 150 -17.62 3.84 19.59
CA VAL A 150 -16.46 3.14 20.14
C VAL A 150 -15.52 4.13 20.81
N THR A 151 -14.83 3.66 21.83
CA THR A 151 -13.72 4.35 22.49
C THR A 151 -12.46 4.32 21.61
N PRO A 152 -11.43 5.15 21.91
CA PRO A 152 -10.14 5.06 21.23
C PRO A 152 -9.45 3.69 21.39
N GLU A 153 -9.67 2.99 22.50
CA GLU A 153 -9.20 1.63 22.74
C GLU A 153 -9.87 0.64 21.78
N GLU A 154 -11.21 0.62 21.76
CA GLU A 154 -11.99 -0.24 20.87
C GLU A 154 -11.73 0.06 19.39
N LEU A 155 -11.50 1.32 19.02
CA LEU A 155 -11.14 1.69 17.64
C LEU A 155 -9.77 1.14 17.22
N ARG A 156 -8.79 1.12 18.15
CA ARG A 156 -7.48 0.51 17.89
C ARG A 156 -7.58 -1.01 17.77
N GLU A 157 -8.35 -1.65 18.65
CA GLU A 157 -8.61 -3.10 18.58
C GLU A 157 -9.28 -3.47 17.25
N LEU A 158 -10.30 -2.72 16.82
CA LEU A 158 -10.95 -2.92 15.53
C LEU A 158 -9.98 -2.78 14.34
N SER A 159 -9.09 -1.78 14.38
CA SER A 159 -8.04 -1.62 13.37
C SER A 159 -7.13 -2.85 13.30
N ASP A 160 -6.68 -3.35 14.45
CA ASP A 160 -5.79 -4.51 14.53
C ASP A 160 -6.49 -5.79 14.02
N GLU A 161 -7.76 -5.99 14.34
CA GLU A 161 -8.57 -7.11 13.84
C GLU A 161 -8.73 -7.09 12.31
N ILE A 162 -9.01 -5.92 11.72
CA ILE A 162 -9.12 -5.75 10.27
C ILE A 162 -7.78 -6.06 9.60
N VAL A 163 -6.68 -5.51 10.12
CA VAL A 163 -5.34 -5.78 9.59
C VAL A 163 -5.01 -7.26 9.68
N ALA A 164 -5.25 -7.90 10.82
CA ALA A 164 -4.99 -9.32 11.03
C ALA A 164 -5.81 -10.21 10.08
N LEU A 165 -7.08 -9.86 9.84
CA LEU A 165 -7.95 -10.57 8.89
C LEU A 165 -7.35 -10.59 7.48
N ILE A 166 -6.86 -9.44 7.01
CA ILE A 166 -6.24 -9.29 5.69
C ILE A 166 -4.89 -10.03 5.66
N THR A 167 -4.01 -9.78 6.63
CA THR A 167 -2.67 -10.40 6.69
C THR A 167 -2.75 -11.93 6.71
N ARG A 168 -3.73 -12.51 7.42
CA ARG A 168 -3.96 -13.96 7.42
C ARG A 168 -4.25 -14.51 6.03
N ARG A 169 -4.93 -13.75 5.17
CA ARG A 169 -5.33 -14.17 3.82
C ARG A 169 -4.19 -14.13 2.80
N VAL A 170 -3.19 -13.26 3.05
CA VAL A 170 -2.02 -13.04 2.17
C VAL A 170 -0.70 -13.54 2.79
N ARG A 171 -0.79 -14.41 3.80
CA ARG A 171 0.34 -14.95 4.57
C ARG A 171 1.44 -15.46 3.63
N GLY A 172 2.68 -15.14 3.97
CA GLY A 172 3.88 -15.52 3.20
C GLY A 172 4.35 -14.47 2.20
N GLY A 173 3.50 -13.52 1.80
CA GLY A 173 3.90 -12.41 0.92
C GLY A 173 4.23 -12.79 -0.54
N GLU A 174 4.48 -14.06 -0.80
CA GLU A 174 4.85 -14.62 -2.11
C GLU A 174 3.86 -14.21 -3.21
N ARG A 175 2.55 -14.13 -2.92
CA ARG A 175 1.53 -13.69 -3.89
C ARG A 175 1.74 -12.27 -4.42
N PHE A 176 2.42 -11.41 -3.66
CA PHE A 176 2.75 -10.04 -4.09
C PHE A 176 4.00 -10.00 -4.97
N THR A 177 5.01 -10.81 -4.66
CA THR A 177 6.31 -10.76 -5.35
C THR A 177 6.46 -11.78 -6.48
N ASP A 178 5.70 -12.87 -6.44
CA ASP A 178 5.74 -13.98 -7.37
C ASP A 178 4.33 -14.32 -7.87
N PRO A 179 3.97 -13.90 -9.09
CA PRO A 179 2.67 -14.20 -9.70
C PRO A 179 2.35 -15.69 -9.81
N SER A 180 3.35 -16.59 -9.85
CA SER A 180 3.13 -18.03 -9.97
C SER A 180 2.53 -18.67 -8.71
N THR A 181 2.57 -17.96 -7.57
CA THR A 181 2.01 -18.42 -6.29
C THR A 181 0.55 -18.02 -6.08
N ARG A 182 -0.04 -17.31 -7.06
CA ARG A 182 -1.43 -16.84 -7.01
C ARG A 182 -2.37 -17.98 -7.44
N PRO A 183 -3.46 -18.24 -6.69
CA PRO A 183 -4.45 -19.23 -7.10
C PRO A 183 -5.07 -18.91 -8.46
N ASP A 184 -5.51 -19.92 -9.18
CA ASP A 184 -6.22 -19.75 -10.45
C ASP A 184 -7.44 -18.84 -10.27
N GLY A 185 -7.63 -17.91 -11.20
CA GLY A 185 -8.72 -16.93 -11.18
C GLY A 185 -8.54 -15.77 -10.18
N ALA A 186 -7.45 -15.73 -9.39
CA ALA A 186 -7.19 -14.59 -8.51
C ALA A 186 -6.93 -13.30 -9.30
N ARG A 187 -7.61 -12.21 -8.92
CA ARG A 187 -7.33 -10.85 -9.40
C ARG A 187 -6.83 -9.99 -8.24
N PRO A 188 -6.01 -8.96 -8.51
CA PRO A 188 -5.69 -7.97 -7.50
C PRO A 188 -6.97 -7.24 -7.05
N VAL A 189 -7.13 -7.08 -5.74
CA VAL A 189 -8.26 -6.37 -5.12
C VAL A 189 -7.70 -5.17 -4.35
N ARG A 190 -8.25 -3.99 -4.60
CA ARG A 190 -7.99 -2.81 -3.78
C ARG A 190 -8.82 -2.90 -2.51
N PHE A 191 -8.16 -2.83 -1.36
CA PHE A 191 -8.84 -2.78 -0.06
C PHE A 191 -8.31 -1.58 0.72
N VAL A 192 -9.23 -0.73 1.15
CA VAL A 192 -8.94 0.49 1.89
C VAL A 192 -9.94 0.55 3.03
N ALA A 193 -9.46 0.67 4.27
CA ALA A 193 -10.31 0.74 5.46
C ALA A 193 -9.85 1.88 6.36
N TRP A 194 -10.75 2.81 6.68
CA TRP A 194 -10.49 3.94 7.56
C TRP A 194 -11.49 3.93 8.72
N GLY A 195 -10.99 4.17 9.93
CA GLY A 195 -11.81 4.48 11.11
C GLY A 195 -11.51 5.90 11.54
N ILE A 196 -12.43 6.82 11.32
CA ILE A 196 -12.28 8.24 11.69
C ILE A 196 -13.53 8.72 12.45
N PRO A 197 -13.39 9.72 13.34
CA PRO A 197 -14.55 10.36 13.94
C PRO A 197 -15.50 10.87 12.86
N ALA A 198 -16.79 10.53 12.97
CA ALA A 198 -17.81 10.92 11.97
C ALA A 198 -18.02 12.44 11.87
N ARG A 199 -17.54 13.20 12.87
CA ARG A 199 -17.55 14.67 12.95
C ARG A 199 -16.57 15.12 14.04
N PRO A 200 -16.13 16.40 14.03
CA PRO A 200 -15.37 16.96 15.14
C PRO A 200 -16.07 16.73 16.48
N TRP A 201 -15.29 16.33 17.48
CA TRP A 201 -15.78 16.23 18.85
C TRP A 201 -15.86 17.63 19.47
N SER A 202 -16.93 17.89 20.21
CA SER A 202 -17.11 19.07 21.04
C SER A 202 -17.56 18.57 22.41
N GLU A 203 -16.84 18.99 23.46
CA GLU A 203 -17.17 18.65 24.85
C GLU A 203 -18.52 19.26 25.29
N ASP A 204 -19.01 20.28 24.57
CA ASP A 204 -20.26 20.99 24.83
C ASP A 204 -21.49 20.35 24.16
N ARG A 205 -21.51 19.02 23.97
CA ARG A 205 -22.76 18.36 23.59
C ARG A 205 -23.65 18.16 24.82
N PRO A 206 -24.96 18.47 24.72
CA PRO A 206 -25.92 18.13 25.76
C PRO A 206 -26.07 16.61 25.93
#